data_AF-A0A2M8EAN9-F1
#
_entry.id   AF-A0A2M8EAN9-F1
#
_cell.length_a   1.000
_cell.length_b   1.000
_cell.length_c   1.000
_cell.angle_alpha   90.00
_cell.angle_beta   90.00
_cell.angle_gamma   90.00
#
_symmetry.space_group_name_H-M   'P 1'
#
loop_
_entity.id
_entity.type
_entity.pdbx_description
1 polymer ?
#
loop_
_entity_poly.entity_id
_entity_poly.type
_entity_poly.pdbx_seq_one_letter_code
_entity_poly.pdbx_strand_id
1 'polypeptide(L)'
;HHRKVFVALNTYPQAAKADLWQRAVDRAAHSGVDAVILADPGMMAYAARHQPQLRLHLSVQGSATNYEALDFYYQHFGIARAVLPRVLSLAQVEQVLQKSKVEIEVFGFGSLCVMVEGRCALSSYVTGEAPNTNGVCSPPKAVRWVETPQGRESRLNGVLIDRYAPGENAGYPTLCKGRFDVGDDHNYYAIEEPTSLNTLSLLPELMKIGVSAIKIEGRQRSPAYVAQVTKVWRQAIDSCRDNPHRYAAKPAWFSDLDKVAEGQQHTLGAYHRPWK
;
A
#
# COMPACT_ATOMS: atom_id res chain seq x y z
N HIS A 1 1.71 -12.15 23.82
CA HIS A 1 0.48 -11.76 23.09
C HIS A 1 0.45 -12.54 21.78
N HIS A 2 -0.64 -13.23 21.43
CA HIS A 2 -0.78 -14.06 20.21
C HIS A 2 -0.78 -13.23 18.90
N ARG A 3 0.28 -12.45 18.65
CA ARG A 3 0.43 -11.57 17.49
C ARG A 3 1.66 -11.99 16.70
N LYS A 4 1.54 -11.95 15.39
CA LYS A 4 2.66 -12.19 14.47
C LYS A 4 3.33 -10.86 14.10
N VAL A 5 4.65 -10.88 13.97
CA VAL A 5 5.47 -9.73 13.56
C VAL A 5 6.06 -10.02 12.19
N PHE A 6 5.74 -9.19 11.21
CA PHE A 6 6.29 -9.29 9.86
C PHE A 6 7.18 -8.08 9.57
N VAL A 7 8.32 -8.30 8.92
CA VAL A 7 9.25 -7.22 8.55
C VAL A 7 9.22 -7.00 7.05
N ALA A 8 8.93 -5.78 6.63
CA ALA A 8 9.02 -5.39 5.23
C ALA A 8 10.46 -5.02 4.86
N LEU A 9 11.09 -5.85 4.03
CA LEU A 9 12.40 -5.61 3.40
C LEU A 9 12.21 -5.50 1.89
N ASN A 10 11.19 -4.75 1.49
CA ASN A 10 10.60 -4.81 0.17
C ASN A 10 11.06 -3.70 -0.77
N THR A 11 12.19 -3.06 -0.50
CA THR A 11 12.88 -2.20 -1.47
C THR A 11 13.88 -3.02 -2.28
N TYR A 12 14.08 -2.63 -3.53
CA TYR A 12 15.08 -3.25 -4.40
C TYR A 12 16.50 -2.83 -3.98
N PRO A 13 17.40 -3.80 -3.71
CA PRO A 13 18.80 -3.50 -3.44
C PRO A 13 19.44 -2.78 -4.63
N GLN A 14 20.23 -1.75 -4.35
CA GLN A 14 21.11 -1.17 -5.37
C GLN A 14 22.36 -2.03 -5.51
N ALA A 15 22.89 -2.18 -6.73
CA ALA A 15 23.97 -3.12 -7.05
C ALA A 15 25.18 -3.03 -6.11
N ALA A 16 25.59 -1.82 -5.71
CA ALA A 16 26.74 -1.59 -4.83
C ALA A 16 26.51 -1.96 -3.35
N LYS A 17 25.28 -2.31 -2.94
CA LYS A 17 24.89 -2.46 -1.53
C LYS A 17 24.09 -3.73 -1.22
N ALA A 18 24.12 -4.75 -2.07
CA ALA A 18 23.33 -5.98 -1.89
C ALA A 18 23.53 -6.63 -0.49
N ASP A 19 24.76 -6.63 0.03
CA ASP A 19 25.08 -7.20 1.36
C ASP A 19 24.30 -6.56 2.51
N LEU A 20 23.90 -5.28 2.37
CA LEU A 20 23.10 -4.62 3.39
C LEU A 20 21.72 -5.29 3.53
N TRP A 21 21.10 -5.70 2.42
CA TRP A 21 19.81 -6.37 2.42
C TRP A 21 19.94 -7.81 2.91
N GLN A 22 21.02 -8.51 2.52
CA GLN A 22 21.32 -9.85 3.05
C GLN A 22 21.43 -9.84 4.58
N ARG A 23 22.24 -8.92 5.14
CA ARG A 23 22.34 -8.73 6.59
C ARG A 23 21.01 -8.35 7.26
N ALA A 24 20.15 -7.62 6.56
CA ALA A 24 18.83 -7.26 7.07
C ALA A 24 17.90 -8.49 7.12
N VAL A 25 17.93 -9.33 6.09
CA VAL A 25 17.21 -10.63 6.07
C VAL A 25 17.69 -11.51 7.21
N ASP A 26 19.00 -11.67 7.38
CA ASP A 26 19.57 -12.49 8.44
C ASP A 26 19.19 -11.92 9.81
N ARG A 27 19.29 -10.61 10.03
CA ARG A 27 18.90 -10.00 11.30
C ARG A 27 17.43 -10.22 11.62
N ALA A 28 16.55 -10.10 10.62
CA ALA A 28 15.13 -10.36 10.78
C ALA A 28 14.88 -11.82 11.19
N ALA A 29 15.53 -12.77 10.52
CA ALA A 29 15.46 -14.19 10.86
C ALA A 29 15.92 -14.47 12.30
N HIS A 30 17.11 -13.98 12.68
CA HIS A 30 17.67 -14.17 14.03
C HIS A 30 16.84 -13.50 15.14
N SER A 31 16.05 -12.48 14.79
CA SER A 31 15.15 -11.81 15.72
C SER A 31 13.82 -12.57 15.92
N GLY A 32 13.61 -13.69 15.22
CA GLY A 32 12.44 -14.56 15.38
C GLY A 32 11.15 -13.96 14.81
N VAL A 33 11.25 -13.12 13.77
CA VAL A 33 10.06 -12.56 13.11
C VAL A 33 9.30 -13.67 12.38
N ASP A 34 7.98 -13.58 12.32
CA ASP A 34 7.13 -14.62 11.73
C ASP A 34 7.21 -14.67 10.21
N ALA A 35 7.59 -13.57 9.55
CA ALA A 35 7.83 -13.51 8.11
C ALA A 35 8.62 -12.27 7.70
N VAL A 36 9.26 -12.34 6.53
CA VAL A 36 9.76 -11.17 5.79
C VAL A 36 8.97 -10.97 4.51
N ILE A 37 8.72 -9.70 4.18
CA ILE A 37 8.05 -9.30 2.95
C ILE A 37 9.11 -8.75 1.99
N LEU A 38 9.34 -9.44 0.88
CA LEU A 38 10.41 -9.15 -0.09
C LEU A 38 9.83 -8.83 -1.47
N ALA A 39 10.57 -8.10 -2.30
CA ALA A 39 10.19 -7.80 -3.68
C ALA A 39 11.23 -8.29 -4.71
N ASP A 40 12.50 -8.34 -4.32
CA ASP A 40 13.61 -8.71 -5.19
C ASP A 40 13.79 -10.24 -5.24
N PRO A 41 13.78 -10.88 -6.43
CA PRO A 41 14.00 -12.32 -6.57
C PRO A 41 15.36 -12.79 -6.05
N GLY A 42 16.41 -11.97 -6.18
CA GLY A 42 17.75 -12.29 -5.67
C GLY A 42 17.76 -12.37 -4.14
N MET A 43 17.07 -11.45 -3.47
CA MET A 43 16.90 -11.48 -2.01
C MET A 43 16.01 -12.63 -1.55
N MET A 44 14.96 -12.99 -2.31
CA MET A 44 14.17 -14.18 -2.02
C MET A 44 15.00 -15.46 -2.17
N ALA A 45 15.79 -15.58 -3.23
CA ALA A 45 16.71 -16.70 -3.45
C ALA A 45 17.74 -16.81 -2.31
N TYR A 46 18.29 -15.66 -1.88
CA TYR A 46 19.19 -15.60 -0.73
C TYR A 46 18.50 -16.10 0.55
N ALA A 47 17.32 -15.57 0.87
CA ALA A 47 16.56 -15.94 2.06
C ALA A 47 16.17 -17.41 2.06
N ALA A 48 15.67 -17.94 0.94
CA ALA A 48 15.31 -19.35 0.81
C ALA A 48 16.51 -20.29 1.02
N ARG A 49 17.72 -19.89 0.60
CA ARG A 49 18.94 -20.69 0.75
C ARG A 49 19.52 -20.62 2.16
N HIS A 50 19.61 -19.43 2.75
CA HIS A 50 20.35 -19.20 4.01
C HIS A 50 19.43 -19.21 5.24
N GLN A 51 18.14 -18.94 5.06
CA GLN A 51 17.13 -18.88 6.10
C GLN A 51 15.90 -19.73 5.72
N PRO A 52 16.03 -21.05 5.46
CA PRO A 52 14.95 -21.87 4.89
C PRO A 52 13.70 -22.00 5.79
N GLN A 53 13.83 -21.71 7.09
CA GLN A 53 12.69 -21.70 8.02
C GLN A 53 11.95 -20.36 8.04
N LEU A 54 12.54 -19.29 7.48
CA LEU A 54 11.94 -17.97 7.46
C LEU A 54 10.82 -17.93 6.42
N ARG A 55 9.59 -17.68 6.87
CA ARG A 55 8.44 -17.53 5.98
C ARG A 55 8.60 -16.31 5.08
N LEU A 56 8.51 -16.50 3.77
CA LEU A 56 8.64 -15.42 2.78
C LEU A 56 7.27 -14.97 2.28
N HIS A 57 7.03 -13.67 2.24
CA HIS A 57 5.87 -13.06 1.59
C HIS A 57 6.32 -12.23 0.40
N LEU A 58 5.59 -12.31 -0.71
CA LEU A 58 5.80 -11.47 -1.89
C LEU A 58 5.14 -10.10 -1.67
N SER A 59 5.95 -9.05 -1.77
CA SER A 59 5.49 -7.67 -1.72
C SER A 59 4.76 -7.28 -3.00
N VAL A 60 3.83 -6.32 -2.87
CA VAL A 60 3.16 -5.68 -4.01
C VAL A 60 4.14 -5.12 -5.06
N GLN A 61 5.36 -4.74 -4.66
CA GLN A 61 6.39 -4.26 -5.59
C GLN A 61 6.93 -5.34 -6.54
N GLY A 62 6.70 -6.63 -6.23
CA GLY A 62 7.00 -7.77 -7.10
C GLY A 62 6.04 -7.92 -8.29
N SER A 63 4.98 -7.10 -8.35
CA SER A 63 4.12 -6.92 -9.54
C SER A 63 3.44 -8.20 -10.05
N ALA A 64 3.18 -9.18 -9.18
CA ALA A 64 2.44 -10.38 -9.57
C ALA A 64 0.93 -10.11 -9.62
N THR A 65 0.35 -10.13 -10.82
CA THR A 65 -1.06 -9.83 -11.09
C THR A 65 -1.87 -11.03 -11.61
N ASN A 66 -1.22 -12.18 -11.80
CA ASN A 66 -1.83 -13.44 -12.25
C ASN A 66 -1.25 -14.65 -11.47
N TYR A 67 -1.88 -15.81 -11.59
CA TYR A 67 -1.47 -16.99 -10.82
C TYR A 67 -0.16 -17.60 -11.35
N GLU A 68 0.16 -17.45 -12.64
CA GLU A 68 1.41 -17.95 -13.23
C GLU A 68 2.63 -17.26 -12.60
N ALA A 69 2.55 -15.94 -12.42
CA ALA A 69 3.58 -15.18 -11.73
C ALA A 69 3.71 -15.64 -10.27
N LEU A 70 2.59 -15.85 -9.56
CA LEU A 70 2.63 -16.35 -8.19
C LEU A 70 3.21 -17.76 -8.08
N ASP A 71 2.85 -18.66 -9.01
CA ASP A 71 3.42 -20.01 -9.05
C ASP A 71 4.92 -19.96 -9.33
N PHE A 72 5.39 -19.07 -10.22
CA PHE A 72 6.84 -18.87 -10.42
C PHE A 72 7.57 -18.53 -9.10
N TYR A 73 7.09 -17.53 -8.35
CA TYR A 73 7.71 -17.18 -7.06
C TYR A 73 7.59 -18.31 -6.03
N TYR A 74 6.47 -19.04 -6.03
CA TYR A 74 6.25 -20.18 -5.14
C TYR A 74 7.23 -21.32 -5.43
N GLN A 75 7.38 -21.74 -6.69
CA GLN A 75 8.27 -22.83 -7.09
C GLN A 75 9.74 -22.52 -6.79
N HIS A 76 10.18 -21.28 -7.03
CA HIS A 76 11.59 -20.92 -6.94
C HIS A 76 12.02 -20.44 -5.55
N PHE A 77 11.11 -19.89 -4.76
CA PHE A 77 11.45 -19.29 -3.47
C PHE A 77 10.59 -19.77 -2.30
N GLY A 78 9.54 -20.56 -2.55
CA GLY A 78 8.66 -21.04 -1.48
C GLY A 78 7.88 -19.92 -0.79
N ILE A 79 7.51 -18.84 -1.51
CA ILE A 79 6.69 -17.79 -0.91
C ILE A 79 5.39 -18.38 -0.36
N ALA A 80 4.98 -17.94 0.82
CA ALA A 80 3.80 -18.48 1.49
C ALA A 80 2.59 -17.56 1.43
N ARG A 81 2.81 -16.28 1.05
CA ARG A 81 1.78 -15.28 0.85
C ARG A 81 2.21 -14.27 -0.20
N ALA A 82 1.26 -13.70 -0.93
CA ALA A 82 1.50 -12.57 -1.82
C ALA A 82 0.54 -11.41 -1.53
N VAL A 83 1.08 -10.19 -1.51
CA VAL A 83 0.30 -8.95 -1.45
C VAL A 83 0.00 -8.50 -2.88
N LEU A 84 -1.28 -8.55 -3.28
CA LEU A 84 -1.65 -8.21 -4.65
C LEU A 84 -1.64 -6.68 -4.92
N PRO A 85 -1.30 -6.26 -6.14
CA PRO A 85 -1.45 -4.87 -6.58
C PRO A 85 -2.90 -4.40 -6.58
N ARG A 86 -3.12 -3.14 -6.21
CA ARG A 86 -4.44 -2.47 -6.15
C ARG A 86 -5.01 -2.11 -7.54
N VAL A 87 -4.60 -2.82 -8.59
CA VAL A 87 -5.05 -2.61 -9.98
C VAL A 87 -6.00 -3.72 -10.45
N LEU A 88 -6.09 -4.83 -9.69
CA LEU A 88 -7.01 -5.93 -9.97
C LEU A 88 -8.42 -5.58 -9.47
N SER A 89 -9.43 -5.94 -10.26
CA SER A 89 -10.81 -5.98 -9.78
C SER A 89 -11.06 -7.17 -8.85
N LEU A 90 -12.18 -7.15 -8.13
CA LEU A 90 -12.55 -8.25 -7.24
C LEU A 90 -12.65 -9.59 -8.00
N ALA A 91 -13.23 -9.58 -9.20
CA ALA A 91 -13.30 -10.77 -10.07
C ALA A 91 -11.91 -11.26 -10.50
N GLN A 92 -10.96 -10.36 -10.77
CA GLN A 92 -9.58 -10.75 -11.10
C GLN A 92 -8.86 -11.32 -9.88
N VAL A 93 -9.09 -10.79 -8.69
CA VAL A 93 -8.57 -11.36 -7.44
C VAL A 93 -9.11 -12.77 -7.21
N GLU A 94 -10.41 -12.99 -7.44
CA GLU A 94 -11.03 -14.31 -7.36
C GLU A 94 -10.40 -15.31 -8.36
N GLN A 95 -10.16 -14.89 -9.61
CA GLN A 95 -9.48 -15.71 -10.62
C GLN A 95 -8.06 -16.12 -10.19
N VAL A 96 -7.31 -15.21 -9.57
CA VAL A 96 -5.98 -15.52 -9.03
C VAL A 96 -6.08 -16.51 -7.87
N LEU A 97 -7.03 -16.29 -6.95
CA LEU A 97 -7.26 -17.15 -5.79
C LEU A 97 -7.60 -18.60 -6.16
N GLN A 98 -8.44 -18.79 -7.19
CA GLN A 98 -8.86 -20.12 -7.65
C GLN A 98 -7.70 -21.07 -8.02
N LYS A 99 -6.56 -20.51 -8.43
CA LYS A 99 -5.38 -21.27 -8.87
C LYS A 99 -4.15 -21.09 -7.98
N SER A 100 -4.20 -20.16 -7.02
CA SER A 100 -3.05 -19.82 -6.17
C SER A 100 -2.77 -20.93 -5.15
N LYS A 101 -1.49 -21.30 -5.02
CA LYS A 101 -0.99 -22.18 -3.95
C LYS A 101 -0.55 -21.42 -2.69
N VAL A 102 -0.60 -20.09 -2.74
CA VAL A 102 -0.14 -19.19 -1.68
C VAL A 102 -1.28 -18.35 -1.14
N GLU A 103 -1.16 -17.94 0.12
CA GLU A 103 -2.12 -17.01 0.73
C GLU A 103 -2.16 -15.69 -0.04
N ILE A 104 -3.34 -15.10 -0.16
CA ILE A 104 -3.51 -13.80 -0.81
C ILE A 104 -3.84 -12.74 0.23
N GLU A 105 -3.06 -11.67 0.22
CA GLU A 105 -3.28 -10.46 0.99
C GLU A 105 -3.64 -9.31 0.04
N VAL A 106 -4.66 -8.55 0.41
CA VAL A 106 -5.15 -7.43 -0.40
C VAL A 106 -5.26 -6.17 0.46
N PHE A 107 -5.14 -5.00 -0.14
CA PHE A 107 -5.32 -3.76 0.59
C PHE A 107 -6.79 -3.51 0.90
N GLY A 108 -7.08 -3.11 2.15
CA GLY A 108 -8.43 -2.74 2.58
C GLY A 108 -8.57 -1.26 2.94
N PHE A 109 -7.52 -0.62 3.48
CA PHE A 109 -7.58 0.80 3.79
C PHE A 109 -6.26 1.55 3.63
N GLY A 110 -6.38 2.82 3.25
CA GLY A 110 -5.31 3.81 3.25
C GLY A 110 -5.14 4.49 1.90
N SER A 111 -4.24 5.48 1.86
CA SER A 111 -4.00 6.33 0.68
C SER A 111 -3.79 5.52 -0.59
N LEU A 112 -4.58 5.81 -1.63
CA LEU A 112 -4.29 5.32 -2.97
C LEU A 112 -3.07 6.04 -3.53
N CYS A 113 -2.28 5.33 -4.32
CA CYS A 113 -1.07 5.84 -4.93
C CYS A 113 -1.11 5.51 -6.41
N VAL A 114 -0.61 6.42 -7.24
CA VAL A 114 -0.42 6.16 -8.66
C VAL A 114 0.86 5.36 -8.84
N MET A 115 0.70 4.19 -9.44
CA MET A 115 1.75 3.20 -9.56
C MET A 115 1.48 2.30 -10.76
N VAL A 116 2.55 1.82 -11.39
CA VAL A 116 2.49 0.73 -12.36
C VAL A 116 2.78 -0.54 -11.59
N GLU A 117 1.75 -1.37 -11.39
CA GLU A 117 1.83 -2.68 -10.74
C GLU A 117 2.62 -2.70 -9.42
N GLY A 118 2.45 -1.66 -8.59
CA GLY A 118 3.11 -1.56 -7.29
C GLY A 118 4.37 -0.69 -7.26
N ARG A 119 4.84 -0.17 -8.40
CA ARG A 119 6.04 0.68 -8.50
C ARG A 119 5.70 2.09 -8.93
N CYS A 120 6.26 3.09 -8.25
CA CYS A 120 6.07 4.51 -8.59
C CYS A 120 7.37 5.12 -9.13
N ALA A 121 7.27 5.92 -10.19
CA ALA A 121 8.38 6.67 -10.80
C ALA A 121 8.33 8.18 -10.51
N LEU A 122 7.18 8.72 -10.08
CA LEU A 122 6.95 10.16 -9.95
C LEU A 122 7.84 10.82 -8.89
N SER A 123 7.97 10.19 -7.71
CA SER A 123 8.89 10.68 -6.66
C SER A 123 10.34 10.65 -7.14
N SER A 124 10.73 9.62 -7.90
CA SER A 124 12.08 9.51 -8.45
C SER A 124 12.37 10.63 -9.45
N TYR A 125 11.40 10.93 -10.32
CA TYR A 125 11.50 12.00 -11.30
C TYR A 125 11.75 13.36 -10.63
N VAL A 126 11.00 13.67 -9.58
CA VAL A 126 11.09 14.99 -8.94
C VAL A 126 12.23 15.09 -7.94
N THR A 127 12.52 14.03 -7.19
CA THR A 127 13.42 14.11 -6.02
C THR A 127 14.73 13.34 -6.16
N GLY A 128 14.87 12.53 -7.22
CA GLY A 128 15.95 11.56 -7.36
C GLY A 128 15.84 10.34 -6.43
N GLU A 129 14.81 10.27 -5.58
CA GLU A 129 14.56 9.14 -4.67
C GLU A 129 13.26 8.42 -4.99
N ALA A 130 13.39 7.12 -5.27
CA ALA A 130 12.26 6.26 -5.57
C ALA A 130 11.75 5.53 -4.32
N PRO A 131 10.44 5.41 -4.10
CA PRO A 131 9.89 4.57 -3.03
C PRO A 131 10.28 3.10 -3.18
N ASN A 132 10.60 2.66 -4.40
CA ASN A 132 10.96 1.27 -4.71
C ASN A 132 12.38 0.92 -4.25
N THR A 133 13.29 1.89 -4.10
CA THR A 133 14.69 1.66 -3.71
C THR A 133 15.05 2.32 -2.39
N ASN A 134 14.49 3.50 -2.12
CA ASN A 134 14.76 4.31 -0.93
C ASN A 134 13.70 4.12 0.16
N GLY A 135 12.56 3.47 -0.18
CA GLY A 135 11.48 3.22 0.79
C GLY A 135 10.71 4.49 1.19
N VAL A 136 10.82 5.57 0.43
CA VAL A 136 10.12 6.83 0.73
C VAL A 136 9.57 7.45 -0.55
N CYS A 137 8.31 7.88 -0.47
CA CYS A 137 7.68 8.76 -1.47
C CYS A 137 7.75 10.18 -0.93
N SER A 138 8.14 11.14 -1.78
CA SER A 138 8.28 12.55 -1.38
C SER A 138 9.11 12.70 -0.10
N PRO A 139 10.41 12.37 -0.10
CA PRO A 139 11.24 12.40 1.10
C PRO A 139 11.09 13.73 1.88
N PRO A 140 10.89 13.72 3.21
CA PRO A 140 10.64 14.94 3.98
C PRO A 140 11.66 16.05 3.75
N LYS A 141 12.94 15.70 3.53
CA LYS A 141 14.01 16.67 3.24
C LYS A 141 13.80 17.45 1.95
N ALA A 142 13.01 16.93 0.99
CA ALA A 142 12.66 17.59 -0.27
C ALA A 142 11.36 18.39 -0.18
N VAL A 143 10.61 18.29 0.91
CA VAL A 143 9.33 18.98 1.10
C VAL A 143 9.56 20.38 1.65
N ARG A 144 8.89 21.39 1.07
CA ARG A 144 8.87 22.76 1.58
C ARG A 144 7.44 23.30 1.61
N TRP A 145 7.17 24.11 2.62
CA TRP A 145 5.94 24.87 2.78
C TRP A 145 6.29 26.35 2.72
N VAL A 146 5.64 27.10 1.85
CA VAL A 146 5.95 28.52 1.63
C VAL A 146 4.65 29.32 1.71
N GLU A 147 4.61 30.30 2.61
CA GLU A 147 3.49 31.24 2.68
C GLU A 147 3.69 32.31 1.59
N THR A 148 2.68 32.50 0.75
CA THR A 148 2.69 33.48 -0.35
C THR A 148 1.42 34.34 -0.30
N PRO A 149 1.38 35.51 -0.98
CA PRO A 149 0.15 36.30 -1.09
C PRO A 149 -1.04 35.54 -1.70
N GLN A 150 -0.78 34.48 -2.47
CA GLN A 150 -1.80 33.66 -3.13
C GLN A 150 -2.27 32.47 -2.27
N GLY A 151 -1.67 32.26 -1.10
CA GLY A 151 -1.95 31.12 -0.21
C GLY A 151 -0.70 30.34 0.18
N ARG A 152 -0.89 29.23 0.88
CA ARG A 152 0.20 28.35 1.29
C ARG A 152 0.57 27.43 0.14
N GLU A 153 1.80 27.51 -0.34
CA GLU A 153 2.32 26.58 -1.34
C GLU A 153 2.98 25.37 -0.69
N SER A 154 2.69 24.18 -1.22
CA SER A 154 3.48 22.98 -0.98
C SER A 154 4.40 22.71 -2.16
N ARG A 155 5.68 22.47 -1.87
CA ARG A 155 6.70 22.23 -2.88
C ARG A 155 7.45 20.94 -2.62
N LEU A 156 7.76 20.23 -3.69
CA LEU A 156 8.56 19.01 -3.67
C LEU A 156 9.78 19.19 -4.56
N ASN A 157 10.96 19.26 -3.95
CA ASN A 157 12.23 19.56 -4.64
C ASN A 157 12.14 20.80 -5.56
N GLY A 158 11.50 21.87 -5.06
CA GLY A 158 11.29 23.11 -5.81
C GLY A 158 10.08 23.12 -6.74
N VAL A 159 9.52 21.98 -7.12
CA VAL A 159 8.31 21.89 -7.94
C VAL A 159 7.10 22.29 -7.10
N LEU A 160 6.25 23.20 -7.61
CA LEU A 160 4.96 23.53 -7.00
C LEU A 160 4.03 22.32 -7.15
N ILE A 161 3.58 21.77 -6.03
CA ILE A 161 2.67 20.63 -5.99
C ILE A 161 1.25 21.13 -5.80
N ASP A 162 1.05 22.10 -4.91
CA ASP A 162 -0.29 22.56 -4.57
C ASP A 162 -0.23 23.95 -3.92
N ARG A 163 -1.31 24.71 -4.01
CA ARG A 163 -1.54 25.98 -3.32
C ARG A 163 -2.86 25.96 -2.57
N TYR A 164 -2.78 26.09 -1.25
CA TYR A 164 -3.92 26.01 -0.34
C TYR A 164 -4.44 27.39 0.05
N ALA A 165 -5.76 27.55 0.06
CA ALA A 165 -6.43 28.71 0.63
C ALA A 165 -6.28 28.75 2.17
N PRO A 166 -6.44 29.92 2.81
CA PRO A 166 -6.44 30.01 4.27
C PRO A 166 -7.48 29.07 4.90
N GLY A 167 -7.02 28.18 5.79
CA GLY A 167 -7.88 27.20 6.49
C GLY A 167 -8.19 25.92 5.69
N GLU A 168 -7.74 25.81 4.43
CA GLU A 168 -7.84 24.57 3.67
C GLU A 168 -6.88 23.51 4.24
N ASN A 169 -7.34 22.26 4.31
CA ASN A 169 -6.50 21.16 4.78
C ASN A 169 -5.42 20.83 3.76
N ALA A 170 -4.17 20.99 4.16
CA ALA A 170 -3.02 20.68 3.32
C ALA A 170 -2.60 19.22 3.47
N GLY A 171 -2.62 18.48 2.36
CA GLY A 171 -2.14 17.10 2.29
C GLY A 171 -0.61 17.00 2.30
N TYR A 172 -0.07 15.79 2.51
CA TYR A 172 1.37 15.60 2.35
C TYR A 172 1.74 15.72 0.85
N PRO A 173 2.71 16.56 0.47
CA PRO A 173 2.95 16.86 -0.93
C PRO A 173 3.51 15.65 -1.66
N THR A 174 2.68 15.06 -2.51
CA THR A 174 3.03 13.97 -3.43
C THR A 174 2.71 14.40 -4.84
N LEU A 175 3.60 14.12 -5.79
CA LEU A 175 3.45 14.61 -7.15
C LEU A 175 2.13 14.16 -7.80
N CYS A 176 1.69 12.92 -7.54
CA CYS A 176 0.44 12.42 -8.13
C CYS A 176 -0.83 13.07 -7.57
N LYS A 177 -0.73 13.85 -6.48
CA LYS A 177 -1.89 14.47 -5.81
C LYS A 177 -1.79 15.99 -5.75
N GLY A 178 -0.94 16.56 -6.61
CA GLY A 178 -0.85 17.99 -6.78
C GLY A 178 -1.98 18.53 -7.67
N ARG A 179 -2.22 19.83 -7.55
CA ARG A 179 -3.05 20.60 -8.49
C ARG A 179 -2.15 21.29 -9.52
N PHE A 180 -2.46 21.09 -10.80
CA PHE A 180 -1.63 21.56 -11.91
C PHE A 180 -2.47 22.29 -12.96
N ASP A 181 -1.79 23.07 -13.79
CA ASP A 181 -2.36 23.67 -14.99
C ASP A 181 -2.03 22.76 -16.20
N VAL A 182 -3.03 22.38 -16.98
CA VAL A 182 -2.90 21.50 -18.15
C VAL A 182 -3.75 22.06 -19.29
N GLY A 183 -3.10 22.61 -20.31
CA GLY A 183 -3.82 23.29 -21.39
C GLY A 183 -4.60 24.49 -20.85
N ASP A 184 -5.91 24.50 -21.08
CA ASP A 184 -6.84 25.54 -20.62
C ASP A 184 -7.41 25.26 -19.20
N ASP A 185 -7.18 24.06 -18.67
CA ASP A 185 -7.62 23.69 -17.32
C ASP A 185 -6.59 24.13 -16.29
N HIS A 186 -7.05 24.81 -15.24
CA HIS A 186 -6.18 25.39 -14.22
C HIS A 186 -6.47 24.83 -12.83
N ASN A 187 -5.42 24.67 -12.04
CA ASN A 187 -5.47 24.35 -10.61
C ASN A 187 -6.40 23.16 -10.26
N TYR A 188 -6.25 22.04 -10.95
CA TYR A 188 -7.03 20.82 -10.71
C TYR A 188 -6.13 19.60 -10.58
N TYR A 189 -6.66 18.50 -10.01
CA TYR A 189 -5.93 17.26 -9.82
C TYR A 189 -5.74 16.51 -11.15
N ALA A 190 -4.69 16.88 -11.91
CA ALA A 190 -4.44 16.33 -13.24
C ALA A 190 -4.07 14.83 -13.26
N ILE A 191 -3.64 14.28 -12.12
CA ILE A 191 -3.17 12.88 -12.02
C ILE A 191 -4.13 12.05 -11.18
N GLU A 192 -4.33 12.41 -9.91
CA GLU A 192 -5.18 11.66 -8.99
C GLU A 192 -5.65 12.58 -7.85
N GLU A 193 -6.92 12.45 -7.46
CA GLU A 193 -7.45 13.19 -6.33
C GLU A 193 -6.94 12.60 -4.99
N PRO A 194 -6.80 13.41 -3.92
CA PRO A 194 -6.48 12.90 -2.60
C PRO A 194 -7.61 12.02 -2.07
N THR A 195 -7.48 10.71 -2.23
CA THR A 195 -8.50 9.74 -1.79
C THR A 195 -7.88 8.50 -1.14
N SER A 196 -8.64 7.86 -0.25
CA SER A 196 -8.24 6.61 0.40
C SER A 196 -9.03 5.42 -0.12
N LEU A 197 -8.36 4.28 -0.22
CA LEU A 197 -9.05 3.01 -0.38
C LEU A 197 -9.84 2.72 0.91
N ASN A 198 -11.07 2.25 0.79
CA ASN A 198 -11.84 1.70 1.90
C ASN A 198 -12.74 0.55 1.44
N THR A 199 -12.35 -0.69 1.73
CA THR A 199 -13.08 -1.88 1.27
C THR A 199 -13.93 -2.53 2.37
N LEU A 200 -14.32 -1.77 3.42
CA LEU A 200 -15.14 -2.31 4.51
C LEU A 200 -16.41 -2.99 3.99
N SER A 201 -17.06 -2.41 2.98
CA SER A 201 -18.29 -2.96 2.40
C SER A 201 -18.06 -4.27 1.63
N LEU A 202 -16.85 -4.52 1.13
CA LEU A 202 -16.49 -5.72 0.37
C LEU A 202 -16.01 -6.88 1.25
N LEU A 203 -16.01 -6.70 2.57
CA LEU A 203 -15.45 -7.69 3.49
C LEU A 203 -16.10 -9.08 3.38
N PRO A 204 -17.44 -9.22 3.23
CA PRO A 204 -18.06 -10.53 3.03
C PRO A 204 -17.57 -11.22 1.77
N GLU A 205 -17.47 -10.50 0.66
CA GLU A 205 -17.00 -11.04 -0.62
C GLU A 205 -15.52 -11.43 -0.53
N LEU A 206 -14.67 -10.56 0.02
CA LEU A 206 -13.24 -10.83 0.21
C LEU A 206 -13.02 -12.10 1.06
N MET A 207 -13.78 -12.24 2.15
CA MET A 207 -13.72 -13.44 2.99
C MET A 207 -14.24 -14.68 2.25
N LYS A 208 -15.34 -14.54 1.49
CA LYS A 208 -15.94 -15.63 0.72
C LYS A 208 -15.00 -16.19 -0.35
N ILE A 209 -14.30 -15.32 -1.08
CA ILE A 209 -13.36 -15.76 -2.13
C ILE A 209 -12.05 -16.32 -1.57
N GLY A 210 -11.81 -16.20 -0.26
CA GLY A 210 -10.65 -16.80 0.41
C GLY A 210 -9.44 -15.86 0.61
N VAL A 211 -9.64 -14.54 0.57
CA VAL A 211 -8.58 -13.59 0.95
C VAL A 211 -8.15 -13.86 2.39
N SER A 212 -6.86 -14.09 2.60
CA SER A 212 -6.30 -14.53 3.88
C SER A 212 -5.94 -13.38 4.82
N ALA A 213 -5.69 -12.18 4.28
CA ALA A 213 -5.33 -11.00 5.05
C ALA A 213 -5.75 -9.69 4.39
N ILE A 214 -6.12 -8.72 5.23
CA ILE A 214 -6.36 -7.34 4.83
C ILE A 214 -5.17 -6.48 5.23
N LYS A 215 -4.58 -5.81 4.26
CA LYS A 215 -3.49 -4.87 4.44
C LYS A 215 -4.02 -3.46 4.67
N ILE A 216 -3.50 -2.84 5.74
CA ILE A 216 -3.75 -1.45 6.07
C ILE A 216 -2.45 -0.67 5.84
N GLU A 217 -2.52 0.43 5.10
CA GLU A 217 -1.36 1.29 4.88
C GLU A 217 -1.07 2.14 6.13
N GLY A 218 0.16 2.03 6.64
CA GLY A 218 0.57 2.67 7.89
C GLY A 218 1.87 3.49 7.77
N ARG A 219 2.51 3.52 6.59
CA ARG A 219 3.75 4.26 6.40
C ARG A 219 3.54 5.75 6.71
N GLN A 220 4.43 6.33 7.52
CA GLN A 220 4.36 7.74 7.93
C GLN A 220 3.02 8.12 8.61
N ARG A 221 2.34 7.16 9.25
CA ARG A 221 1.12 7.42 10.03
C ARG A 221 1.41 7.46 11.53
N SER A 222 0.62 8.23 12.26
CA SER A 222 0.76 8.36 13.71
C SER A 222 0.31 7.08 14.44
N PRO A 223 0.78 6.83 15.67
CA PRO A 223 0.26 5.73 16.49
C PRO A 223 -1.27 5.80 16.68
N ALA A 224 -1.83 7.02 16.79
CA ALA A 224 -3.27 7.23 16.89
C ALA A 224 -4.02 6.77 15.63
N TYR A 225 -3.49 7.06 14.44
CA TYR A 225 -4.03 6.55 13.18
C TYR A 225 -4.04 5.01 13.18
N VAL A 226 -2.90 4.39 13.51
CA VAL A 226 -2.77 2.93 13.49
C VAL A 226 -3.75 2.29 14.47
N ALA A 227 -3.86 2.82 15.69
CA ALA A 227 -4.79 2.32 16.70
C ALA A 227 -6.26 2.43 16.24
N GLN A 228 -6.66 3.59 15.70
CA GLN A 228 -8.02 3.84 15.24
C GLN A 228 -8.41 2.91 14.08
N VAL A 229 -7.60 2.86 13.02
CA VAL A 229 -7.91 2.09 11.83
C VAL A 229 -7.91 0.59 12.13
N THR A 230 -6.90 0.09 12.86
CA THR A 230 -6.85 -1.34 13.18
C THR A 230 -7.99 -1.77 14.12
N LYS A 231 -8.44 -0.91 15.04
CA LYS A 231 -9.62 -1.16 15.88
C LYS A 231 -10.88 -1.29 15.04
N VAL A 232 -11.14 -0.35 14.14
CA VAL A 232 -12.31 -0.40 13.23
C VAL A 232 -12.28 -1.66 12.38
N TRP A 233 -11.14 -1.98 11.75
CA TRP A 233 -11.01 -3.18 10.93
C TRP A 233 -11.16 -4.48 11.72
N ARG A 234 -10.63 -4.54 12.96
CA ARG A 234 -10.84 -5.71 13.82
C ARG A 234 -12.33 -5.93 14.12
N GLN A 235 -13.04 -4.87 14.49
CA GLN A 235 -14.49 -4.92 14.74
C GLN A 235 -15.28 -5.34 13.50
N ALA A 236 -14.92 -4.82 12.33
CA ALA A 236 -15.56 -5.18 11.06
C ALA A 236 -15.34 -6.66 10.72
N ILE A 237 -14.11 -7.16 10.83
CA ILE A 237 -13.78 -8.57 10.56
C ILE A 237 -14.47 -9.49 11.58
N ASP A 238 -14.50 -9.13 12.86
CA ASP A 238 -15.24 -9.91 13.87
C ASP A 238 -16.74 -9.96 13.54
N SER A 239 -17.35 -8.81 13.26
CA SER A 239 -18.76 -8.73 12.89
C SER A 239 -19.10 -9.52 11.63
N CYS A 240 -18.22 -9.49 10.61
CA CYS A 240 -18.41 -10.24 9.36
C CYS A 240 -18.24 -11.75 9.57
N ARG A 241 -17.27 -12.16 10.39
CA ARG A 241 -17.06 -13.58 10.71
C ARG A 241 -18.23 -14.15 11.49
N ASP A 242 -18.78 -13.40 12.44
CA ASP A 242 -19.85 -13.87 13.31
C ASP A 242 -21.18 -14.00 12.55
N ASN A 243 -21.47 -13.11 11.58
CA ASN A 243 -22.71 -13.14 10.78
C ASN A 243 -22.49 -12.61 9.35
N PRO A 244 -21.87 -13.38 8.44
CA PRO A 244 -21.51 -12.89 7.10
C PRO A 244 -22.71 -12.46 6.27
N HIS A 245 -23.84 -13.17 6.33
CA HIS A 245 -25.06 -12.85 5.56
C HIS A 245 -25.78 -11.58 6.02
N ARG A 246 -25.50 -11.10 7.24
CA ARG A 246 -26.08 -9.88 7.82
C ARG A 246 -25.05 -8.79 8.00
N TYR A 247 -23.84 -8.98 7.49
CA TYR A 247 -22.81 -7.96 7.59
C TYR A 247 -23.24 -6.71 6.82
N ALA A 248 -23.13 -5.58 7.49
CA ALA A 248 -23.18 -4.27 6.87
C ALA A 248 -22.12 -3.40 7.55
N ALA A 249 -21.33 -2.69 6.75
CA ALA A 249 -20.37 -1.74 7.28
C ALA A 249 -21.13 -0.64 8.05
N LYS A 250 -20.85 -0.52 9.35
CA LYS A 250 -21.59 0.39 10.23
C LYS A 250 -21.25 1.85 9.90
N PRO A 251 -22.23 2.78 9.92
CA PRO A 251 -21.97 4.21 9.69
C PRO A 251 -20.88 4.80 10.60
N ALA A 252 -20.82 4.35 11.86
CA ALA A 252 -19.78 4.78 12.81
C ALA A 252 -18.36 4.40 12.34
N TRP A 253 -18.19 3.25 11.67
CA TRP A 253 -16.89 2.84 11.13
C TRP A 253 -16.45 3.73 9.97
N PHE A 254 -17.37 4.09 9.07
CA PHE A 254 -17.08 5.06 8.00
C PHE A 254 -16.69 6.42 8.58
N SER A 255 -17.51 6.97 9.48
CA SER A 255 -17.21 8.25 10.13
C SER A 255 -15.83 8.27 10.80
N ASP A 256 -15.43 7.16 11.42
CA ASP A 256 -14.13 7.02 12.07
C ASP A 256 -12.97 6.89 11.09
N LEU A 257 -13.16 6.22 9.95
CA LEU A 257 -12.16 6.12 8.89
C LEU A 257 -12.05 7.40 8.05
N ASP A 258 -13.16 8.10 7.79
CA ASP A 258 -13.19 9.33 6.99
C ASP A 258 -12.41 10.47 7.66
N LYS A 259 -12.41 10.53 9.00
CA LYS A 259 -11.57 11.46 9.77
C LYS A 259 -10.08 11.32 9.50
N VAL A 260 -9.65 10.13 9.07
CA VAL A 260 -8.25 9.79 8.80
C VAL A 260 -7.97 9.45 7.34
N ALA A 261 -9.00 9.54 6.49
CA ALA A 261 -8.90 9.38 5.06
C ALA A 261 -8.27 10.65 4.47
N GLU A 262 -7.36 10.44 3.52
CA GLU A 262 -6.83 11.51 2.71
C GLU A 262 -7.94 12.18 1.90
N GLY A 263 -7.94 13.52 1.87
CA GLY A 263 -9.00 14.33 1.27
C GLY A 263 -10.39 14.15 1.91
N GLN A 264 -10.51 13.41 3.02
CA GLN A 264 -11.79 13.02 3.63
C GLN A 264 -12.71 12.27 2.66
N GLN A 265 -12.12 11.61 1.66
CA GLN A 265 -12.82 10.86 0.63
C GLN A 265 -12.31 9.42 0.60
N HIS A 266 -13.21 8.51 0.21
CA HIS A 266 -12.84 7.13 0.01
C HIS A 266 -13.42 6.55 -1.28
N THR A 267 -12.74 5.53 -1.78
CA THR A 267 -13.11 4.79 -2.99
C THR A 267 -12.86 3.30 -2.81
N LEU A 268 -13.53 2.50 -3.62
CA LEU A 268 -13.23 1.06 -3.78
C LEU A 268 -12.05 0.82 -4.73
N GLY A 269 -11.56 1.85 -5.41
CA GLY A 269 -10.48 1.74 -6.38
C GLY A 269 -10.80 0.69 -7.46
N ALA A 270 -9.79 -0.08 -7.87
CA ALA A 270 -9.94 -1.06 -8.94
C ALA A 270 -10.92 -2.20 -8.64
N TYR A 271 -11.26 -2.46 -7.36
CA TYR A 271 -12.20 -3.52 -6.98
C TYR A 271 -13.60 -3.32 -7.57
N HIS A 272 -14.00 -2.05 -7.77
CA HIS A 272 -15.28 -1.68 -8.35
C HIS A 272 -15.06 -0.88 -9.63
N ARG A 273 -15.41 -1.46 -10.77
CA ARG A 273 -15.35 -0.81 -12.08
C ARG A 273 -16.78 -0.65 -12.59
N PRO A 274 -17.46 0.47 -12.33
CA PRO A 274 -18.88 0.65 -12.68
C PRO A 274 -19.17 0.61 -14.19
N TRP A 275 -18.14 0.68 -15.04
CA TRP A 275 -18.24 0.63 -16.50
C TRP A 275 -18.03 -0.76 -17.11
N LYS A 276 -17.85 -1.80 -16.30
CA LYS A 276 -17.82 -3.21 -16.72
C LYS A 276 -19.07 -3.91 -16.20
#